data_AF-A0A966NQZ6-F1
#
_entry.id   AF-A0A966NQZ6-F1
#
_cell.length_a   1.000
_cell.length_b   1.000
_cell.length_c   1.000
_cell.angle_alpha   90.00
_cell.angle_beta   90.00
_cell.angle_gamma   90.00
#
_symmetry.space_group_name_H-M   'P 1'
#
loop_
_entity.id
_entity.type
_entity.pdbx_description
1 polymer ?
#
loop_
_entity_poly.entity_id
_entity_poly.type
_entity_poly.pdbx_seq_one_letter_code
_entity_poly.pdbx_strand_id
1 'polypeptide(L)'
;AVGVMTVNLFSQHKSFDINLNNICKAFKGRVLIFPESHDCNAVAIAFKGPMIKTDWDPLVQRAKMIETTTGLPTKPWVQGLRTVNAHQEEGLAI
;
A
#
# COMPACT_ATOMS: atom_id res chain seq x y z
N ALA A 1 18.45 3.30 -10.04
CA ALA A 1 17.33 4.26 -10.00
C ALA A 1 16.24 3.73 -9.09
N VAL A 2 15.67 4.62 -8.26
CA VAL A 2 14.47 4.32 -7.44
C VAL A 2 13.21 4.53 -8.26
N GLY A 3 12.12 3.86 -7.90
CA GLY A 3 10.83 4.02 -8.58
C GLY A 3 9.67 3.41 -7.80
N VAL A 4 8.47 3.86 -8.12
CA VAL A 4 7.22 3.36 -7.53
C VAL A 4 6.25 3.06 -8.67
N MET A 5 5.58 1.92 -8.59
CA MET A 5 4.47 1.54 -9.45
C MET A 5 3.20 1.47 -8.60
N THR A 6 2.11 2.07 -9.08
CA THR A 6 0.77 1.96 -8.47
C THR A 6 -0.18 1.30 -9.44
N VAL A 7 -0.92 0.29 -8.99
CA VAL A 7 -1.86 -0.48 -9.83
C VAL A 7 -3.20 -0.57 -9.10
N ASN A 8 -4.29 -0.22 -9.80
CA ASN A 8 -5.63 -0.53 -9.34
C ASN A 8 -6.00 -1.96 -9.78
N LEU A 9 -6.35 -2.81 -8.83
CA LEU A 9 -6.74 -4.19 -9.04
C LEU A 9 -8.22 -4.38 -8.69
N PHE A 10 -8.90 -5.23 -9.44
CA PHE A 10 -10.27 -5.65 -9.11
C PHE A 10 -10.19 -6.93 -8.28
N SER A 11 -10.60 -6.85 -7.01
CA SER A 11 -10.41 -7.91 -6.00
C SER A 11 -11.36 -9.08 -6.17
N GLN A 12 -12.59 -8.83 -6.64
CA GLN A 12 -13.59 -9.87 -6.88
C GLN A 12 -13.48 -10.46 -8.30
N HIS A 13 -12.25 -10.77 -8.72
CA HIS A 13 -11.99 -11.48 -9.98
C HIS A 13 -10.91 -12.53 -9.79
N LYS A 14 -11.04 -13.66 -10.49
CA LYS A 14 -10.13 -14.82 -10.41
C LYS A 14 -8.65 -14.51 -10.64
N SER A 15 -8.35 -13.40 -11.31
CA SER A 15 -6.98 -12.98 -11.61
C SER A 15 -6.35 -12.15 -10.49
N PHE A 16 -7.09 -11.75 -9.46
CA PHE A 16 -6.60 -10.86 -8.42
C PHE A 16 -5.36 -11.42 -7.74
N ASP A 17 -5.46 -12.61 -7.15
CA ASP A 17 -4.35 -13.26 -6.47
C ASP A 17 -3.18 -13.57 -7.41
N ILE A 18 -3.49 -13.95 -8.66
CA ILE A 18 -2.46 -14.23 -9.68
C ILE A 18 -1.64 -12.96 -9.96
N ASN A 19 -2.32 -11.83 -10.19
CA ASN A 19 -1.69 -10.56 -10.49
C ASN A 19 -0.91 -10.03 -9.28
N LEU A 20 -1.50 -10.06 -8.09
CA LEU A 20 -0.84 -9.63 -6.86
C LEU A 20 0.42 -10.45 -6.59
N ASN A 21 0.36 -11.78 -6.72
CA ASN A 21 1.52 -12.65 -6.56
C ASN A 21 2.63 -12.37 -7.58
N ASN A 22 2.27 -12.08 -8.83
CA ASN A 22 3.25 -11.71 -9.85
C ASN A 22 3.92 -10.37 -9.55
N ILE A 23 3.17 -9.39 -9.06
CA ILE A 23 3.71 -8.09 -8.61
C ILE A 23 4.64 -8.31 -7.42
N CYS A 24 4.23 -9.07 -6.40
CA CYS A 24 5.07 -9.40 -5.25
C CYS A 24 6.39 -10.07 -5.68
N LYS A 25 6.35 -11.04 -6.59
CA LYS A 25 7.57 -11.68 -7.14
C LYS A 25 8.47 -10.68 -7.87
N ALA A 26 7.91 -9.86 -8.75
CA ALA A 26 8.67 -8.88 -9.52
C ALA A 26 9.35 -7.81 -8.64
N PHE A 27 8.73 -7.45 -7.52
CA PHE A 27 9.22 -6.42 -6.61
C PHE A 27 9.88 -6.98 -5.34
N LYS A 28 10.12 -8.30 -5.28
CA LYS A 28 10.76 -8.99 -4.15
C LYS A 28 10.03 -8.77 -2.81
N GLY A 29 8.69 -8.83 -2.84
CA GLY A 29 7.83 -8.63 -1.68
C GLY A 29 7.69 -7.18 -1.23
N ARG A 30 8.35 -6.23 -1.90
CA ARG A 30 8.31 -4.79 -1.55
C ARG A 30 7.06 -4.14 -2.13
N VAL A 31 5.90 -4.60 -1.65
CA VAL A 31 4.57 -4.26 -2.13
C VAL A 31 3.68 -3.99 -0.94
N LEU A 32 2.91 -2.91 -1.00
CA LEU A 32 1.81 -2.62 -0.10
C LEU A 32 0.49 -2.72 -0.85
N ILE A 33 -0.57 -3.15 -0.18
CA ILE A 33 -1.94 -3.07 -0.68
C ILE A 33 -2.80 -2.26 0.28
N PHE A 34 -3.68 -1.43 -0.27
CA PHE A 34 -4.75 -0.81 0.50
C PHE A 34 -5.90 -1.81 0.71
N PRO A 35 -6.67 -1.66 1.80
CA PRO A 35 -7.92 -2.40 1.95
C PRO A 35 -8.81 -2.23 0.72
N GLU A 36 -9.55 -3.28 0.40
CA GLU A 36 -10.59 -3.22 -0.62
C GLU A 36 -11.58 -2.08 -0.33
N SER A 37 -11.93 -1.34 -1.38
CA SER A 37 -13.01 -0.36 -1.36
C SER A 37 -14.36 -1.03 -1.66
N HIS A 38 -15.47 -0.32 -1.40
CA HIS A 38 -16.83 -0.84 -1.61
C HIS A 38 -17.09 -1.38 -3.04
N ASP A 39 -16.39 -0.85 -4.05
CA ASP A 39 -16.55 -1.24 -5.45
C ASP A 39 -15.53 -2.30 -5.89
N CYS A 40 -15.02 -3.13 -4.97
CA CYS A 40 -14.07 -4.20 -5.23
C CYS A 40 -12.73 -3.72 -5.82
N ASN A 41 -12.39 -2.44 -5.67
CA ASN A 41 -11.08 -1.92 -6.07
C ASN A 41 -10.08 -2.03 -4.92
N ALA A 42 -8.89 -2.52 -5.20
CA ALA A 42 -7.75 -2.57 -4.29
C ALA A 42 -6.50 -1.99 -4.97
N VAL A 43 -5.88 -1.00 -4.33
CA VAL A 43 -4.68 -0.36 -4.88
C VAL A 43 -3.43 -1.04 -4.33
N ALA A 44 -2.60 -1.60 -5.23
CA ALA A 44 -1.28 -2.10 -4.91
C ALA A 44 -0.20 -1.06 -5.25
N ILE A 45 0.77 -0.89 -4.36
CA ILE A 45 1.93 0.00 -4.52
C ILE A 45 3.20 -0.83 -4.41
N ALA A 46 4.01 -0.84 -5.46
CA ALA A 46 5.22 -1.65 -5.55
C ALA A 46 6.46 -0.78 -5.72
N PHE A 47 7.53 -1.10 -4.97
CA PHE A 47 8.68 -0.21 -4.81
C PHE A 47 9.92 -0.79 -5.47
N LYS A 48 10.61 -0.05 -6.33
CA LYS A 48 11.95 -0.39 -6.87
C LYS A 48 12.99 0.44 -6.14
N GLY A 49 13.95 -0.21 -5.47
CA GLY A 49 14.99 0.49 -4.73
C GLY A 49 15.46 -0.26 -3.49
N PRO A 50 16.11 0.44 -2.55
CA PRO A 50 16.48 -0.12 -1.25
C PRO A 50 15.22 -0.43 -0.41
N MET A 51 15.43 -1.16 0.67
CA MET A 51 14.40 -1.41 1.69
C MET A 51 14.03 -0.09 2.39
N ILE A 52 12.74 0.10 2.63
CA ILE A 52 12.14 1.22 3.35
C ILE A 52 11.68 0.68 4.69
N LYS A 53 12.20 1.29 5.76
CA LYS A 53 11.74 1.07 7.13
C LYS A 53 11.38 2.40 7.76
N THR A 54 10.18 2.50 8.33
CA THR A 54 9.74 3.71 9.03
C THR A 54 8.69 3.37 10.07
N ASP A 55 8.65 4.16 11.14
CA ASP A 55 7.57 4.09 12.11
C ASP A 55 6.25 4.56 11.49
N TRP A 56 5.14 4.20 12.15
CA TRP A 56 3.80 4.59 11.71
C TRP A 56 3.51 6.08 11.90
N ASP A 57 4.09 6.71 12.91
CA ASP A 57 3.81 8.12 13.24
C ASP A 57 4.14 9.08 12.08
N PRO A 58 5.31 9.01 11.43
CA PRO A 58 5.57 9.78 10.21
C PRO A 58 4.55 9.58 9.10
N LEU A 59 4.06 8.35 8.90
CA LEU A 59 3.04 8.04 7.89
C LEU A 59 1.69 8.67 8.25
N VAL A 60 1.30 8.67 9.53
CA VAL A 60 0.09 9.36 10.02
C VAL A 60 0.18 10.85 9.77
N GLN A 61 1.32 11.48 10.09
CA GLN A 61 1.52 12.91 9.81
C GLN A 61 1.46 13.21 8.31
N ARG A 62 2.03 12.33 7.47
CA ARG A 62 1.99 12.49 6.01
C ARG A 62 0.57 12.36 5.45
N ALA A 63 -0.21 11.40 5.94
CA ALA A 63 -1.63 11.26 5.57
C ALA A 63 -2.40 12.55 5.93
N LYS A 64 -2.28 13.01 7.19
CA LYS A 64 -2.90 14.26 7.64
C LYS A 64 -2.54 15.45 6.75
N MET A 65 -1.27 15.58 6.38
CA MET A 65 -0.83 16.63 5.46
C MET A 65 -1.53 16.55 4.09
N ILE A 66 -1.62 15.35 3.50
CA ILE A 66 -2.31 15.14 2.22
C ILE A 66 -3.79 15.54 2.35
N GLU A 67 -4.48 15.12 3.41
CA GLU A 67 -5.87 15.52 3.65
C GLU A 67 -6.02 17.04 3.76
N THR A 68 -5.17 17.70 4.55
CA THR A 68 -5.26 19.17 4.72
C THR A 68 -4.97 19.96 3.45
N THR A 69 -4.12 19.42 2.55
CA THR A 69 -3.68 20.13 1.34
C THR A 69 -4.55 19.82 0.12
N THR A 70 -5.18 18.64 0.08
CA THR A 70 -5.93 18.17 -1.10
C THR A 70 -7.42 17.98 -0.83
N GLY A 71 -7.85 17.90 0.43
CA GLY A 71 -9.21 17.52 0.81
C GLY A 71 -9.53 16.02 0.68
N LEU A 72 -8.55 15.18 0.30
CA LEU A 72 -8.77 13.73 0.17
C LEU A 72 -8.92 13.07 1.55
N PRO A 73 -9.87 12.12 1.73
CA PRO A 73 -10.15 11.50 3.02
C PRO A 73 -9.09 10.45 3.37
N THR A 74 -7.94 10.89 3.92
CA THR A 74 -6.78 10.02 4.17
C THR A 74 -6.75 9.35 5.54
N LYS A 75 -7.63 9.76 6.47
CA LYS A 75 -7.70 9.21 7.84
C LYS A 75 -7.60 7.68 7.93
N PRO A 76 -8.29 6.87 7.09
CA PRO A 76 -8.24 5.42 7.22
C PRO A 76 -6.99 4.79 6.60
N TRP A 77 -6.17 5.54 5.85
CA TRP A 77 -5.12 4.98 5.01
C TRP A 77 -4.06 4.22 5.80
N VAL A 78 -3.52 4.84 6.85
CA VAL A 78 -2.44 4.23 7.63
C VAL A 78 -2.92 2.99 8.37
N GLN A 79 -4.10 3.07 9.01
CA GLN A 79 -4.69 1.91 9.67
C GLN A 79 -4.99 0.79 8.68
N GLY A 80 -5.48 1.14 7.48
CA GLY A 80 -5.71 0.19 6.41
C GLY A 80 -4.44 -0.55 6.02
N LEU A 81 -3.37 0.18 5.75
CA LEU A 81 -2.06 -0.39 5.42
C LEU A 81 -1.55 -1.34 6.51
N ARG A 82 -1.70 -0.96 7.79
CA ARG A 82 -1.31 -1.82 8.93
C ARG A 82 -2.09 -3.12 8.99
N THR A 83 -3.39 -3.07 8.74
CA THR A 83 -4.29 -4.23 8.92
C THR A 83 -4.12 -5.28 7.82
N VAL A 84 -3.87 -4.87 6.57
CA VAL A 84 -3.95 -5.79 5.41
C VAL A 84 -2.60 -6.24 4.85
N ASN A 85 -1.48 -5.74 5.38
CA ASN A 85 -0.14 -6.09 4.93
C ASN A 85 0.59 -6.89 6.02
N ALA A 86 1.28 -7.96 5.62
CA ALA A 86 2.03 -8.80 6.54
C ALA A 86 3.30 -8.13 7.06
N HIS A 87 3.70 -8.46 8.29
CA HIS A 87 4.95 -8.00 8.92
C HIS A 87 5.03 -6.48 9.15
N GLN A 88 3.90 -5.88 9.52
CA GLN A 88 3.71 -4.43 9.67
C GLN A 88 3.34 -4.04 11.11
N GLU A 89 3.63 -4.90 12.09
CA GLU A 89 3.18 -4.76 13.48
C GLU A 89 3.86 -3.58 14.18
N GLU A 90 5.19 -3.52 14.09
CA GLU A 90 6.04 -2.52 14.78
C GLU A 90 6.25 -1.25 13.94
N GLY A 91 6.25 -1.38 12.61
CA GLY A 91 6.53 -0.30 11.68
C GLY A 91 6.34 -0.76 10.25
N LEU A 92 6.38 0.19 9.31
CA LEU A 92 6.35 -0.12 7.89
C LEU A 92 7.70 -0.69 7.45
N ALA A 93 7.71 -1.87 6.85
CA ALA A 93 8.92 -2.52 6.35
C ALA A 93 8.68 -3.18 4.99
N ILE A 94 9.27 -2.61 3.92
CA ILE A 94 9.22 -3.10 2.53
C ILE A 94 10.56 -2.92 1.81
#